data_AF-A0A927BRJ0-F1
#
_entry.id   AF-A0A927BRJ0-F1
#
_cell.length_a   1.000
_cell.length_b   1.000
_cell.length_c   1.000
_cell.angle_alpha   90.00
_cell.angle_beta   90.00
_cell.angle_gamma   90.00
#
_symmetry.space_group_name_H-M   'P 1'
#
loop_
_entity.id
_entity.type
_entity.pdbx_description
1 polymer ?
#
loop_
_entity_poly.entity_id
_entity_poly.type
_entity_poly.pdbx_seq_one_letter_code
_entity_poly.pdbx_strand_id
1 'polypeptide(L)'
;MSYVVDFKNVTTSGLEASPVAEALAGLRANEARYFMNKYKHAFEVVPAGESQDTLAYVNRILKEERDLAFAAEPLETARFQVENIQFAYVFYADGLALNVMYTVDDPKKRAVGFKLSEGMDVPQELEGKFKFARQKSKLAGTIRGSFFVIKGDY
;
A
#
# COMPACT_ATOMS: atom_id res chain seq x y z
N MET A 1 14.06 -9.82 -7.12
CA MET A 1 14.95 -8.64 -7.11
C MET A 1 14.10 -7.38 -7.07
N SER A 2 14.60 -6.35 -6.39
CA SER A 2 13.93 -5.06 -6.27
C SER A 2 14.06 -4.22 -7.55
N TYR A 3 13.12 -3.30 -7.76
CA TYR A 3 13.19 -2.34 -8.87
C TYR A 3 12.40 -1.05 -8.59
N VAL A 4 12.85 0.04 -9.23
CA VAL A 4 12.20 1.35 -9.13
C VAL A 4 10.97 1.40 -10.03
N VAL A 5 9.83 1.83 -9.47
CA VAL A 5 8.58 2.00 -10.21
C VAL A 5 8.66 3.26 -11.10
N ASP A 6 8.59 3.06 -12.43
CA ASP A 6 8.48 4.15 -13.39
C ASP A 6 7.02 4.60 -13.55
N PHE A 7 6.68 5.74 -12.95
CA PHE A 7 5.33 6.32 -13.06
C PHE A 7 5.06 7.05 -14.39
N LYS A 8 6.06 7.19 -15.27
CA LYS A 8 5.88 7.71 -16.63
C LYS A 8 5.52 6.59 -17.60
N ASN A 9 6.09 5.40 -17.40
CA ASN A 9 5.83 4.21 -18.20
C ASN A 9 5.25 3.11 -17.29
N VAL A 10 3.95 3.21 -17.02
CA VAL A 10 3.27 2.29 -16.10
C VAL A 10 3.29 0.87 -16.66
N THR A 11 3.74 -0.08 -15.85
CA THR A 11 3.86 -1.50 -16.18
C THR A 11 3.16 -2.35 -15.11
N THR A 12 2.57 -3.46 -15.54
CA THR A 12 1.93 -4.49 -14.68
C THR A 12 2.91 -5.52 -14.15
N SER A 13 4.21 -5.39 -14.45
CA SER A 13 5.21 -6.35 -13.98
C SER A 13 5.19 -6.48 -12.46
N GLY A 14 5.19 -7.73 -11.99
CA GLY A 14 5.06 -8.10 -10.58
C GLY A 14 3.62 -8.10 -10.05
N LEU A 15 2.63 -7.71 -10.86
CA LEU A 15 1.21 -7.60 -10.48
C LEU A 15 0.27 -8.42 -11.38
N GLU A 16 0.82 -9.23 -12.29
CA GLU A 16 0.09 -9.93 -13.35
C GLU A 16 -0.94 -10.94 -12.81
N ALA A 17 -0.74 -11.44 -11.60
CA ALA A 17 -1.68 -12.32 -10.92
C ALA A 17 -2.98 -11.62 -10.50
N SER A 18 -3.01 -10.27 -10.49
CA SER A 18 -4.19 -9.51 -10.12
C SER A 18 -5.21 -9.45 -11.27
N PRO A 19 -6.52 -9.71 -11.02
CA PRO A 19 -7.57 -9.51 -12.01
C PRO A 19 -7.75 -8.02 -12.38
N VAL A 20 -7.19 -7.10 -11.59
CA VAL A 20 -7.19 -5.65 -11.83
C VAL A 20 -5.77 -5.11 -11.98
N ALA A 21 -4.86 -5.89 -12.58
CA ALA A 21 -3.43 -5.59 -12.67
C ALA A 21 -3.12 -4.19 -13.21
N GLU A 22 -3.82 -3.73 -14.26
CA GLU A 22 -3.62 -2.38 -14.82
C GLU A 22 -3.98 -1.27 -13.81
N ALA A 23 -5.10 -1.41 -13.11
CA ALA A 23 -5.53 -0.44 -12.11
C ALA A 23 -4.60 -0.45 -10.88
N LEU A 24 -4.16 -1.63 -10.44
CA LEU A 24 -3.20 -1.78 -9.35
C LEU A 24 -1.83 -1.22 -9.71
N ALA A 25 -1.34 -1.46 -10.93
CA ALA A 25 -0.13 -0.85 -11.46
C ALA A 25 -0.23 0.67 -11.53
N GLY A 26 -1.38 1.19 -11.95
CA GLY A 26 -1.71 2.61 -11.91
C GLY A 26 -1.68 3.20 -10.51
N LEU A 27 -2.22 2.49 -9.52
CA LEU A 27 -2.19 2.87 -8.11
C LEU A 27 -0.76 2.88 -7.56
N ARG A 28 0.02 1.82 -7.81
CA ARG A 28 1.46 1.74 -7.47
C ARG A 28 2.26 2.89 -8.10
N ALA A 29 2.04 3.18 -9.37
CA ALA A 29 2.65 4.31 -10.07
C ALA A 29 2.21 5.67 -9.48
N ASN A 30 0.96 5.80 -9.04
CA ASN A 30 0.50 7.01 -8.38
C ASN A 30 1.24 7.26 -7.06
N GLU A 31 1.50 6.22 -6.26
CA GLU A 31 2.35 6.32 -5.07
C GLU A 31 3.77 6.75 -5.43
N ALA A 32 4.38 6.09 -6.42
CA ALA A 32 5.74 6.41 -6.87
C ALA A 32 5.89 7.88 -7.30
N ARG A 33 4.91 8.39 -8.06
CA ARG A 33 4.86 9.80 -8.46
C ARG A 33 4.73 10.74 -7.25
N TYR A 34 3.93 10.38 -6.25
CA TYR A 34 3.78 11.19 -5.03
C TYR A 34 5.11 11.31 -4.29
N PHE A 35 5.82 10.20 -4.06
CA PHE A 35 7.11 10.23 -3.38
C PHE A 35 8.19 10.98 -4.16
N MET A 36 8.23 10.82 -5.49
CA MET A 36 9.16 11.57 -6.33
C MET A 36 8.85 13.07 -6.28
N ASN A 37 7.58 13.47 -6.42
CA ASN A 37 7.22 14.88 -6.46
C ASN A 37 7.44 15.58 -5.12
N LYS A 38 6.97 14.96 -4.03
CA LYS A 38 6.96 15.54 -2.68
C LYS A 38 8.32 15.42 -1.98
N TYR A 39 8.95 14.24 -2.05
CA TYR A 39 10.14 13.91 -1.27
C TYR A 39 11.42 13.74 -2.11
N LYS A 40 11.34 13.83 -3.44
CA LYS A 40 12.45 13.50 -4.36
C LYS A 40 13.00 12.08 -4.11
N HIS A 41 12.12 11.17 -3.70
CA HIS A 41 12.46 9.79 -3.39
C HIS A 41 11.97 8.85 -4.50
N ALA A 42 12.86 7.97 -4.97
CA ALA A 42 12.50 6.92 -5.91
C ALA A 42 11.78 5.79 -5.15
N PHE A 43 10.56 5.45 -5.56
CA PHE A 43 9.79 4.39 -4.93
C PHE A 43 10.19 3.04 -5.53
N GLU A 44 10.79 2.20 -4.70
CA GLU A 44 11.29 0.88 -5.07
C GLU A 44 10.42 -0.21 -4.45
N VAL A 45 10.10 -1.24 -5.23
CA VAL A 45 9.34 -2.40 -4.79
C VAL A 45 10.18 -3.66 -4.83
N VAL A 46 9.82 -4.62 -3.98
CA VAL A 46 10.44 -5.94 -3.85
C VAL A 46 9.33 -7.00 -3.94
N PRO A 47 9.52 -8.11 -4.67
CA PRO A 47 8.60 -9.25 -4.63
C PRO A 47 8.32 -9.67 -3.18
N ALA A 48 7.05 -9.91 -2.85
CA ALA A 48 6.63 -10.23 -1.49
C ALA A 48 7.36 -11.46 -0.91
N GLY A 49 7.62 -12.47 -1.75
CA GLY A 49 8.40 -13.65 -1.41
C GLY A 49 9.81 -13.34 -0.87
N GLU A 50 10.42 -12.25 -1.33
CA GLU A 50 11.76 -11.80 -0.93
C GLU A 50 11.76 -10.79 0.23
N SER A 51 10.59 -10.41 0.77
CA SER A 51 10.42 -9.33 1.75
C SER A 51 9.56 -9.75 2.96
N GLN A 52 9.88 -10.93 3.52
CA GLN A 52 9.12 -11.53 4.62
C GLN A 52 9.10 -10.65 5.88
N ASP A 53 10.19 -9.93 6.18
CA ASP A 53 10.25 -9.04 7.34
C ASP A 53 9.27 -7.86 7.23
N THR A 54 9.06 -7.33 6.01
CA THR A 54 8.08 -6.27 5.77
C THR A 54 6.66 -6.80 5.95
N LEU A 55 6.37 -7.99 5.44
CA LEU A 55 5.08 -8.64 5.63
C LEU A 55 4.81 -8.93 7.10
N ALA A 56 5.78 -9.48 7.83
CA ALA A 56 5.66 -9.76 9.25
C ALA A 56 5.37 -8.49 10.06
N TYR A 57 6.07 -7.40 9.77
CA TYR A 57 5.84 -6.10 10.41
C TYR A 57 4.41 -5.58 10.15
N VAL A 58 3.97 -5.56 8.90
CA VAL A 58 2.63 -5.08 8.53
C VAL A 58 1.54 -5.97 9.13
N ASN A 59 1.68 -7.29 9.04
CA ASN A 59 0.71 -8.25 9.56
C ASN A 59 0.59 -8.15 11.08
N ARG A 60 1.71 -7.92 11.79
CA ARG A 60 1.69 -7.69 13.24
C ARG A 60 0.84 -6.47 13.60
N ILE A 61 1.05 -5.33 12.93
CA ILE A 61 0.25 -4.11 13.16
C ILE A 61 -1.23 -4.38 12.88
N LEU A 62 -1.55 -4.99 11.74
CA LEU A 62 -2.94 -5.30 11.37
C LEU A 62 -3.65 -6.18 12.39
N LYS A 63 -2.96 -7.23 12.86
CA LYS A 63 -3.50 -8.18 13.83
C LYS A 63 -3.70 -7.53 15.19
N GLU A 64 -2.68 -6.85 15.71
CA GLU A 64 -2.71 -6.26 17.05
C GLU A 64 -3.64 -5.03 17.13
N GLU A 65 -3.72 -4.20 16.08
CA GLU A 65 -4.56 -2.99 16.10
C GLU A 65 -6.03 -3.26 15.82
N ARG A 66 -6.35 -4.19 14.90
CA ARG A 66 -7.69 -4.33 14.34
C ARG A 66 -8.15 -5.77 14.12
N ASP A 67 -7.38 -6.76 14.55
CA ASP A 67 -7.66 -8.17 14.31
C ASP A 67 -7.87 -8.47 12.81
N LEU A 68 -7.06 -7.84 11.95
CA LEU A 68 -7.13 -7.99 10.50
C LEU A 68 -6.06 -8.97 10.01
N ALA A 69 -6.45 -9.85 9.08
CA ALA A 69 -5.57 -10.71 8.32
C ALA A 69 -6.18 -10.90 6.92
N PHE A 70 -5.50 -10.41 5.89
CA PHE A 70 -6.00 -10.47 4.52
C PHE A 70 -5.76 -11.85 3.90
N ALA A 71 -6.79 -12.41 3.26
CA ALA A 71 -6.69 -13.67 2.53
C ALA A 71 -5.99 -13.51 1.16
N ALA A 72 -6.01 -12.30 0.59
CA ALA A 72 -5.38 -12.02 -0.69
C ALA A 72 -3.86 -12.23 -0.63
N GLU A 73 -3.29 -12.76 -1.72
CA GLU A 73 -1.85 -12.99 -1.83
C GLU A 73 -1.10 -11.65 -1.93
N PRO A 74 -0.07 -11.40 -1.09
CA PRO A 74 0.81 -10.25 -1.28
C PRO A 74 1.72 -10.49 -2.49
N LEU A 75 1.78 -9.54 -3.40
CA LEU A 75 2.58 -9.63 -4.63
C LEU A 75 3.90 -8.88 -4.48
N GLU A 76 3.84 -7.66 -3.96
CA GLU A 76 5.00 -6.80 -3.78
C GLU A 76 4.93 -6.02 -2.46
N THR A 77 6.10 -5.58 -2.00
CA THR A 77 6.25 -4.72 -0.84
C THR A 77 7.19 -3.56 -1.14
N ALA A 78 7.14 -2.52 -0.32
CA ALA A 78 8.19 -1.50 -0.25
C ALA A 78 8.43 -1.12 1.22
N ARG A 79 9.67 -0.81 1.59
CA ARG A 79 10.00 -0.32 2.93
C ARG A 79 11.13 0.69 2.85
N PHE A 80 10.88 1.91 3.32
CA PHE A 80 11.85 3.00 3.26
C PHE A 80 11.51 4.08 4.29
N GLN A 81 12.44 5.00 4.50
CA GLN A 81 12.20 6.19 5.31
C GLN A 81 12.41 7.44 4.47
N VAL A 82 11.48 8.38 4.56
CA VAL A 82 11.65 9.76 4.06
C VAL A 82 11.40 10.70 5.22
N GLU A 83 12.30 11.67 5.40
CA GLU A 83 12.27 12.57 6.57
C GLU A 83 12.21 11.76 7.88
N ASN A 84 11.26 12.09 8.77
CA ASN A 84 11.01 11.41 10.05
C ASN A 84 9.91 10.33 9.97
N ILE A 85 9.60 9.82 8.77
CA ILE A 85 8.48 8.91 8.55
C ILE A 85 8.98 7.62 7.89
N GLN A 86 8.79 6.51 8.60
CA GLN A 86 9.01 5.18 8.06
C GLN A 86 7.74 4.71 7.34
N PHE A 87 7.90 4.29 6.09
CA PHE A 87 6.83 3.75 5.28
C PHE A 87 7.05 2.25 5.05
N ALA A 88 5.96 1.51 5.11
CA ALA A 88 5.88 0.14 4.60
C ALA A 88 4.67 0.03 3.69
N TYR A 89 4.80 -0.69 2.58
CA TYR A 89 3.72 -0.95 1.63
C TYR A 89 3.59 -2.43 1.38
N VAL A 90 2.35 -2.87 1.11
CA VAL A 90 2.03 -4.19 0.56
C VAL A 90 0.99 -4.00 -0.54
N PHE A 91 1.26 -4.58 -1.71
CA PHE A 91 0.32 -4.65 -2.82
C PHE A 91 -0.19 -6.09 -2.94
N TYR A 92 -1.51 -6.25 -2.85
CA TYR A 92 -2.18 -7.56 -2.84
C TYR A 92 -2.81 -7.87 -4.20
N ALA A 93 -2.93 -9.16 -4.49
CA ALA A 93 -3.45 -9.66 -5.77
C ALA A 93 -4.89 -9.23 -6.05
N ASP A 94 -5.71 -8.98 -5.03
CA ASP A 94 -7.09 -8.51 -5.21
C ASP A 94 -7.19 -7.04 -5.67
N GLY A 95 -6.08 -6.29 -5.67
CA GLY A 95 -6.05 -4.87 -6.03
C GLY A 95 -5.90 -3.92 -4.83
N LEU A 96 -5.78 -4.44 -3.60
CA LEU A 96 -5.54 -3.62 -2.41
C LEU A 96 -4.08 -3.15 -2.39
N ALA A 97 -3.87 -1.85 -2.25
CA ALA A 97 -2.60 -1.29 -1.78
C ALA A 97 -2.77 -0.84 -0.32
N LEU A 98 -1.93 -1.39 0.56
CA LEU A 98 -1.86 -1.05 1.97
C LEU A 98 -0.57 -0.28 2.22
N ASN A 99 -0.65 0.77 3.04
CA ASN A 99 0.54 1.46 3.52
C ASN A 99 0.51 1.67 5.04
N VAL A 100 1.65 1.45 5.69
CA VAL A 100 1.91 1.91 7.04
C VAL A 100 2.69 3.22 6.93
N MET A 101 2.22 4.24 7.63
CA MET A 101 2.94 5.49 7.86
C MET A 101 3.30 5.55 9.34
N TYR A 102 4.58 5.45 9.66
CA TYR A 102 5.08 5.35 11.03
C TYR A 102 6.05 6.51 11.32
N THR A 103 5.51 7.60 11.86
CA THR A 103 6.30 8.74 12.34
C THR A 103 7.15 8.35 13.55
N VAL A 104 8.44 8.69 13.49
CA VAL A 104 9.43 8.29 14.51
C VAL A 104 9.21 9.02 15.84
N ASP A 105 8.84 10.30 15.78
CA ASP A 105 8.80 11.23 16.92
C ASP A 105 7.38 11.65 17.35
N ASP A 106 6.35 11.31 16.57
CA ASP A 106 4.95 11.68 16.86
C ASP A 106 4.00 10.48 16.70
N PRO A 107 3.76 9.70 17.78
CA PRO A 107 2.87 8.52 17.72
C PRO A 107 1.46 8.83 17.21
N LYS A 108 0.96 10.06 17.36
CA LYS A 108 -0.40 10.44 16.95
C LYS A 108 -0.56 10.54 15.43
N LYS A 109 0.55 10.57 14.69
CA LYS A 109 0.58 10.62 13.22
C LYS A 109 0.87 9.27 12.57
N ARG A 110 0.78 8.17 13.33
CA ARG A 110 0.95 6.82 12.80
C ARG A 110 -0.37 6.26 12.30
N ALA A 111 -0.38 5.70 11.10
CA ALA A 111 -1.60 5.16 10.50
C ALA A 111 -1.34 4.01 9.54
N VAL A 112 -2.34 3.15 9.39
CA VAL A 112 -2.46 2.24 8.25
C VAL A 112 -3.48 2.81 7.28
N GLY A 113 -3.08 2.98 6.02
CA GLY A 113 -3.93 3.38 4.92
C GLY A 113 -4.30 2.18 4.05
N PHE A 114 -5.54 2.20 3.55
CA PHE A 114 -6.06 1.27 2.55
C PHE A 114 -6.42 2.03 1.30
N LYS A 115 -5.98 1.55 0.14
CA LYS A 115 -6.35 2.08 -1.17
C LYS A 115 -6.81 0.93 -2.04
N LEU A 116 -8.08 0.95 -2.41
CA LEU A 116 -8.66 -0.02 -3.34
C LEU A 116 -8.54 0.52 -4.75
N SER A 117 -7.98 -0.30 -5.64
CA SER A 117 -7.89 -0.02 -7.07
C SER A 117 -9.27 0.15 -7.72
N GLU A 118 -9.30 0.75 -8.90
CA GLU A 118 -10.52 0.79 -9.70
C GLU A 118 -10.92 -0.63 -10.11
N GLY A 119 -12.22 -0.95 -10.09
CA GLY A 119 -12.73 -2.25 -10.53
C GLY A 119 -12.71 -3.38 -9.51
N MET A 120 -12.04 -3.25 -8.36
CA MET A 120 -12.10 -4.29 -7.30
C MET A 120 -13.31 -4.13 -6.38
N ASP A 121 -13.67 -5.18 -5.64
CA ASP A 121 -14.62 -5.08 -4.53
C ASP A 121 -13.94 -4.64 -3.23
N VAL A 122 -14.72 -4.33 -2.19
CA VAL A 122 -14.15 -4.11 -0.86
C VAL A 122 -13.78 -5.47 -0.28
N PRO A 123 -12.54 -5.71 0.18
CA PRO A 123 -12.17 -6.97 0.81
C PRO A 123 -13.09 -7.28 2.00
N GLN A 124 -13.49 -8.54 2.18
CA GLN A 124 -14.45 -8.96 3.20
C GLN A 124 -13.98 -8.56 4.62
N GLU A 125 -12.67 -8.54 4.84
CA GLU A 125 -12.04 -8.15 6.09
C GLU A 125 -12.30 -6.68 6.46
N LEU A 126 -12.56 -5.83 5.46
CA LEU A 126 -12.80 -4.39 5.58
C LEU A 126 -14.27 -4.00 5.40
N GLU A 127 -15.08 -4.87 4.79
CA GLU A 127 -16.48 -4.62 4.51
C GLU A 127 -17.26 -4.32 5.79
N GLY A 128 -18.07 -3.25 5.76
CA GLY A 128 -18.84 -2.77 6.91
C GLY A 128 -18.02 -2.13 8.05
N LYS A 129 -16.71 -2.39 8.14
CA LYS A 129 -15.82 -1.84 9.18
C LYS A 129 -15.26 -0.47 8.82
N PHE A 130 -15.06 -0.21 7.53
CA PHE A 130 -14.44 1.02 7.02
C PHE A 130 -15.34 1.76 6.04
N LYS A 131 -15.30 3.09 6.11
CA LYS A 131 -15.90 3.96 5.10
C LYS A 131 -14.83 4.39 4.11
N PHE A 132 -15.12 4.25 2.83
CA PHE A 132 -14.18 4.57 1.76
C PHE A 132 -14.57 5.85 1.04
N ALA A 133 -13.65 6.82 1.02
CA ALA A 133 -13.76 8.02 0.21
C ALA A 133 -13.23 7.76 -1.19
N ARG A 134 -13.83 8.39 -2.21
CA ARG A 134 -13.39 8.25 -3.62
C ARG A 134 -12.55 9.46 -4.02
N GLN A 135 -11.45 9.22 -4.72
CA GLN A 135 -10.64 10.24 -5.37
C GLN A 135 -10.32 9.81 -6.80
N LYS A 136 -10.15 10.78 -7.71
CA LYS A 136 -9.76 10.53 -9.10
C LYS A 136 -8.25 10.69 -9.26
N SER A 137 -7.63 9.77 -9.97
CA SER A 137 -6.22 9.79 -10.37
C SER A 137 -6.12 9.64 -11.88
N LYS A 138 -5.19 10.39 -12.48
CA LYS A 138 -4.84 10.22 -13.90
C LYS A 138 -4.14 8.88 -14.18
N LEU A 139 -3.48 8.31 -13.17
CA LEU A 139 -2.72 7.06 -13.32
C LEU A 139 -3.53 5.83 -12.88
N ALA A 140 -4.44 6.00 -11.92
CA ALA A 140 -5.09 4.88 -11.23
C ALA A 140 -6.62 4.86 -11.35
N GLY A 141 -7.20 5.70 -12.22
CA GLY A 141 -8.65 5.87 -12.31
C GLY A 141 -9.25 6.33 -10.98
N THR A 142 -10.29 5.67 -10.51
CA THR A 142 -10.92 5.93 -9.21
C THR A 142 -10.29 5.11 -8.10
N ILE A 143 -9.61 5.79 -7.16
CA ILE A 143 -9.08 5.17 -5.94
C ILE A 143 -10.11 5.33 -4.83
N ARG A 144 -10.41 4.24 -4.11
CA ARG A 144 -11.19 4.27 -2.86
C ARG A 144 -10.26 4.15 -1.67
N GLY A 145 -10.18 5.19 -0.85
CA GLY A 145 -9.28 5.28 0.29
C GLY A 145 -9.98 5.19 1.64
N SER A 146 -9.38 4.50 2.60
CA SER A 146 -9.72 4.56 4.03
C SER A 146 -8.46 4.40 4.88
N PHE A 147 -8.56 4.57 6.20
CA PHE A 147 -7.42 4.41 7.10
C PHE A 147 -7.84 4.13 8.54
N PHE A 148 -6.88 3.73 9.37
CA PHE A 148 -6.99 3.82 10.82
C PHE A 148 -5.68 4.30 11.46
N VAL A 149 -5.79 4.92 12.64
CA VAL A 149 -4.63 5.36 13.45
C VAL A 149 -4.10 4.19 14.27
N ILE A 150 -2.78 4.04 14.29
CA ILE A 150 -2.04 3.04 15.07
C ILE A 150 -1.91 3.56 16.50
N LYS A 151 -2.21 2.72 17.49
CA LYS A 151 -2.14 3.07 18.92
C LYS A 151 -0.93 2.47 19.62
N GLY A 152 -0.45 1.31 19.18
CA GLY A 152 0.70 0.62 19.73
C GLY A 152 2.06 1.08 19.17
N ASP A 153 3.11 0.45 19.70
CA ASP A 153 4.50 0.63 19.27
C ASP A 153 5.01 -0.67 18.62
N TYR A 154 5.67 -0.56 17.45
CA TYR A 154 5.99 -1.68 16.56
C TYR A 154 7.33 -1.49 15.88
#